data_AF-A0A2B8A297-F1
#
_entry.id   AF-A0A2B8A297-F1
#
_cell.length_a   1.000
_cell.length_b   1.000
_cell.length_c   1.000
_cell.angle_alpha   90.00
_cell.angle_beta   90.00
_cell.angle_gamma   90.00
#
_symmetry.space_group_name_H-M   'P 1'
#
loop_
_entity.id
_entity.type
_entity.pdbx_description
1 polymer ?
#
loop_
_entity_poly.entity_id
_entity_poly.type
_entity_poly.pdbx_seq_one_letter_code
_entity_poly.pdbx_strand_id
1 'polypeptide(L)' 'MNKNYKSPPKSVKGLTDSETLAHYFSELVGKPFTLTGKPRTDGSNIRKLIASVLEKHPLPELAEARQFEIVP' A
#
# COMPACT_ATOMS: atom_id res chain seq x y z
N MET A 1 1.20 -2.75 10.32
CA MET A 1 1.44 -2.15 9.00
C MET A 1 2.87 -1.65 8.99
N ASN A 2 3.61 -2.00 7.95
CA ASN A 2 4.98 -1.56 7.73
C ASN A 2 5.12 -0.03 7.90
N LYS A 3 6.12 0.41 8.69
CA LYS A 3 6.39 1.83 8.94
C LYS A 3 6.76 2.58 7.66
N ASN A 4 7.33 1.86 6.69
CA ASN A 4 7.80 2.41 5.42
C ASN A 4 6.66 2.96 4.54
N TYR A 5 5.41 2.54 4.76
CA TYR A 5 4.25 3.10 4.06
C TYR A 5 3.92 4.55 4.43
N LYS A 6 4.57 5.10 5.46
CA LYS A 6 4.43 6.50 5.85
C LYS A 6 5.48 7.39 5.19
N SER A 7 6.49 6.80 4.55
CA SER A 7 7.52 7.53 3.82
C SER A 7 7.17 7.51 2.34
N PRO A 8 7.17 8.66 1.65
CA PRO A 8 6.97 8.68 0.22
C PRO A 8 8.17 8.04 -0.51
N PRO A 9 7.99 7.62 -1.77
CA PRO A 9 9.12 7.27 -2.61
C PRO A 9 10.00 8.51 -2.86
N LYS A 10 11.30 8.28 -3.05
CA LYS A 10 12.29 9.33 -3.36
C LYS A 10 11.98 10.07 -4.66
N SER A 11 11.31 9.42 -5.60
CA SER A 11 10.86 10.02 -6.85
C SER A 11 9.56 9.38 -7.33
N VAL A 12 8.72 10.18 -7.98
CA VAL A 12 7.53 9.70 -8.70
C VAL A 12 7.90 8.67 -9.78
N LYS A 13 9.09 8.79 -10.38
CA LYS A 13 9.60 7.84 -11.38
C LYS A 13 9.89 6.45 -10.80
N GLY A 14 10.04 6.34 -9.48
CA GLY A 14 10.28 5.08 -8.78
C GLY A 14 8.99 4.39 -8.32
N LEU A 15 7.81 4.94 -8.63
CA LEU A 15 6.54 4.28 -8.32
C LEU A 15 6.44 2.94 -9.06
N THR A 16 5.91 1.94 -8.38
CA THR A 16 5.55 0.66 -8.99
C THR A 16 4.53 0.91 -10.10
N ASP A 17 4.78 0.35 -11.28
CA ASP A 17 3.88 0.47 -12.42
C ASP A 17 2.55 -0.29 -12.18
N SER A 18 1.51 0.12 -12.91
CA SER A 18 0.17 -0.43 -12.74
C SER A 18 0.06 -1.90 -13.11
N GLU A 19 0.84 -2.37 -14.09
CA GLU A 19 0.81 -3.77 -14.54
C GLU A 19 1.40 -4.69 -13.46
N THR A 20 2.51 -4.27 -12.86
CA THR A 20 3.14 -4.94 -11.72
C THR A 20 2.21 -4.96 -10.51
N LEU A 21 1.55 -3.84 -10.20
CA LEU A 21 0.56 -3.82 -9.11
C LEU A 21 -0.61 -4.79 -9.38
N ALA A 22 -1.12 -4.85 -10.62
CA ALA A 22 -2.15 -5.80 -10.99
C ALA A 22 -1.69 -7.25 -10.82
N HIS A 23 -0.43 -7.55 -11.16
CA HIS A 23 0.17 -8.85 -10.90
C HIS A 23 0.27 -9.16 -9.40
N TYR A 24 0.72 -8.21 -8.57
CA TYR A 24 0.81 -8.40 -7.12
C TYR A 24 -0.57 -8.67 -6.50
N PHE A 25 -1.59 -7.90 -6.90
CA PHE A 25 -2.94 -8.03 -6.34
C PHE A 25 -3.77 -9.15 -6.98
N SER A 26 -3.26 -9.84 -8.00
CA SER A 26 -4.00 -10.94 -8.64
C SER A 26 -4.34 -12.05 -7.63
N GLU A 27 -3.51 -12.23 -6.59
CA GLU A 27 -3.78 -13.20 -5.53
C GLU A 27 -5.02 -12.87 -4.70
N LEU A 28 -5.57 -11.66 -4.77
CA LEU A 28 -6.79 -11.26 -4.05
C LEU A 28 -8.06 -11.59 -4.83
N VAL A 29 -7.96 -11.76 -6.15
CA VAL A 29 -9.12 -12.03 -7.00
C VAL A 29 -9.71 -13.39 -6.65
N GLY A 30 -11.02 -13.43 -6.41
CA GLY A 30 -11.74 -14.64 -5.99
C GLY A 30 -11.57 -15.01 -4.51
N LYS A 31 -10.78 -14.26 -3.72
CA LYS A 31 -10.71 -14.46 -2.27
C LYS A 31 -11.88 -13.75 -1.58
N PRO A 32 -12.65 -14.44 -0.72
CA PRO A 32 -13.70 -13.80 0.06
C PRO A 32 -13.16 -12.69 0.96
N PHE A 33 -13.87 -11.57 1.02
CA PHE A 33 -13.60 -10.48 1.96
C PHE A 33 -14.90 -10.10 2.66
N THR A 34 -14.94 -10.31 3.97
CA THR A 34 -16.15 -10.06 4.78
C THR A 34 -16.25 -8.59 5.14
N LEU A 35 -17.35 -7.95 4.73
CA LEU A 35 -17.71 -6.60 5.17
C LEU A 35 -18.42 -6.65 6.52
N THR A 36 -18.01 -5.78 7.43
CA THR A 36 -18.62 -5.63 8.76
C THR A 36 -19.81 -4.67 8.75
N GLY A 37 -19.99 -3.89 7.68
CA GLY A 37 -21.03 -2.88 7.55
C GLY A 37 -20.71 -1.58 8.32
N LYS A 38 -19.52 -1.48 8.92
CA LYS A 38 -19.06 -0.31 9.67
C LYS A 38 -17.98 0.39 8.84
N PRO A 39 -18.24 1.55 8.22
CA PRO A 39 -17.34 2.16 7.24
C PRO A 39 -15.89 2.34 7.73
N ARG A 40 -15.71 2.80 8.98
CA ARG A 40 -14.38 2.99 9.57
C ARG A 40 -13.62 1.68 9.74
N THR A 41 -14.32 0.62 10.10
CA THR A 41 -13.76 -0.72 10.32
C THR A 41 -13.41 -1.37 8.99
N ASP A 42 -14.32 -1.32 8.02
CA ASP A 42 -14.11 -1.90 6.68
C ASP A 42 -12.95 -1.19 5.97
N GLY A 43 -12.87 0.13 6.04
CA GLY A 43 -11.72 0.88 5.51
C GLY A 43 -10.39 0.50 6.16
N SER A 44 -10.38 0.20 7.47
CA SER A 44 -9.19 -0.31 8.17
C SER A 44 -8.81 -1.72 7.70
N ASN A 45 -9.80 -2.61 7.55
CA ASN A 45 -9.59 -3.99 7.09
C ASN A 45 -9.07 -4.04 5.65
N ILE A 46 -9.64 -3.23 4.75
CA ILE A 46 -9.18 -3.13 3.35
C ILE A 46 -7.73 -2.65 3.32
N ARG A 47 -7.37 -1.58 4.06
CA ARG A 47 -5.98 -1.10 4.09
C ARG A 47 -5.00 -2.15 4.59
N LYS A 48 -5.38 -2.96 5.59
CA LYS A 48 -4.55 -4.08 6.07
C LYS A 48 -4.38 -5.16 5.02
N LEU A 49 -5.44 -5.51 4.30
CA LEU A 49 -5.40 -6.49 3.22
C LEU A 49 -4.42 -6.04 2.13
N ILE A 50 -4.59 -4.83 1.61
CA ILE A 50 -3.71 -4.24 0.59
C ILE A 50 -2.26 -4.19 1.08
N ALA A 51 -2.03 -3.72 2.31
CA ALA A 51 -0.69 -3.67 2.91
C ALA A 51 -0.04 -5.05 3.03
N SER A 52 -0.81 -6.09 3.35
CA SER A 52 -0.28 -7.46 3.50
C SER A 52 0.22 -8.07 2.18
N VAL A 53 -0.35 -7.64 1.04
CA VAL A 53 0.13 -8.04 -0.28
C VAL A 53 1.41 -7.26 -0.60
N LEU A 54 1.38 -5.94 -0.44
CA LEU A 54 2.53 -5.08 -0.73
C LEU A 54 3.76 -5.42 0.15
N GLU A 55 3.56 -5.90 1.39
CA GLU A 55 4.65 -6.31 2.30
C GLU A 55 5.46 -7.51 1.77
N LYS A 56 4.93 -8.28 0.80
CA LYS A 56 5.62 -9.42 0.17
C LYS A 56 6.57 -9.01 -0.94
N HIS A 57 6.52 -7.75 -1.38
CA HIS A 57 7.25 -7.24 -2.54
C HIS A 57 8.20 -6.12 -2.12
N PRO A 58 9.30 -5.90 -2.88
CA PRO A 58 10.20 -4.80 -2.61
C PRO A 58 9.46 -3.46 -2.78
N LEU A 59 9.67 -2.56 -1.82
CA LEU A 59 9.16 -1.20 -1.91
C LEU A 59 10.10 -0.35 -2.79
N PRO A 60 9.57 0.71 -3.43
CA PRO A 60 10.40 1.76 -4.03
C PRO A 60 11.42 2.32 -3.03
N GLU A 61 12.50 2.89 -3.57
CA GLU A 61 13.46 3.63 -2.76
C GLU A 61 12.73 4.77 -2.03
N LEU A 62 12.78 4.76 -0.70
CA LEU A 62 12.10 5.72 0.15
C LEU A 62 12.86 7.04 0.18
N ALA A 63 12.12 8.15 0.29
CA ALA A 63 12.71 9.45 0.57
C ALA A 63 13.25 9.50 2.01
N GLU A 64 14.37 10.17 2.22
CA GLU A 64 14.89 10.44 3.57
C GLU A 64 14.06 11.53 4.27
N ALA A 65 14.04 11.54 5.60
CA ALA A 65 13.19 12.43 6.41
C ALA A 65 13.35 13.94 6.16
N ARG A 66 14.42 14.37 5.47
CA ARG A 66 14.68 15.77 5.10
C ARG A 66 14.42 16.07 3.63
N GLN A 67 13.97 15.08 2.85
CA GLN A 67 13.71 15.19 1.41
C GLN A 67 12.21 15.33 1.09
N PHE A 68 11.34 15.30 2.11
CA PHE A 68 9.91 15.50 1.94
C PHE A 68 9.32 16.26 3.13
N GLU A 69 8.22 16.96 2.89
CA GLU A 69 7.41 17.61 3.90
C GLU A 69 5.99 17.05 3.84
N ILE A 70 5.39 16.76 5.00
CA ILE A 70 3.98 16.37 5.10
C ILE A 70 3.19 17.64 5.37
N VAL A 71 2.38 18.07 4.40
CA VAL A 71 1.53 19.27 4.51
C VAL A 71 0.16 18.88 5.11
N PRO A 72 -0.36 19.63 6.11
CA PRO A 72 -1.62 19.34 6.79
C PRO A 72 -2.88 19.57 5.95
#